data_AF-A0A0F3GZ58-F1
#
_entry.id   AF-A0A0F3GZ58-F1
#
_cell.length_a   1.000
_cell.length_b   1.000
_cell.length_c   1.000
_cell.angle_alpha   90.00
_cell.angle_beta   90.00
_cell.angle_gamma   90.00
#
_symmetry.space_group_name_H-M   'P 1'
#
loop_
_entity.id
_entity.type
_entity.pdbx_description
1 polymer ?
#
loop_
_entity_poly.entity_id
_entity_poly.type
_entity_poly.pdbx_seq_one_letter_code
_entity_poly.pdbx_strand_id
1 'polypeptide(L)'
;MISETQQRAVKKGNVDDAKTEDKIKAIKTELKWKTQDLVTNFALNIKTELLSATRIAVPTYVFKISIKRRKSVREFPLTYNQILRRIDALPCEHCFLPERPYFVCDDRLHIVCKHCYFECTKCQRHYCSACYPDGCPKCGSKL
;
A
#
# COMPACT_ATOMS: atom_id res chain seq x y z
N MET A 1 18.62 23.84 -6.69
CA MET A 1 18.46 25.26 -7.11
C MET A 1 17.85 26.00 -5.95
N ILE A 2 18.65 26.84 -5.31
CA ILE A 2 18.28 27.57 -4.10
C ILE A 2 17.50 28.80 -4.56
N SER A 3 16.23 28.91 -4.16
CA SER A 3 15.35 29.99 -4.58
C SER A 3 15.87 31.33 -4.08
N GLU A 4 15.83 32.34 -4.96
CA GLU A 4 16.29 33.74 -4.75
C GLU A 4 15.73 34.41 -3.48
N THR A 5 14.71 33.81 -2.85
CA THR A 5 14.15 34.20 -1.56
C THR A 5 15.14 34.09 -0.40
N GLN A 6 16.10 33.16 -0.45
CA GLN A 6 17.07 32.97 0.64
C GLN A 6 18.18 34.02 0.66
N GLN A 7 18.52 34.65 -0.48
CA GLN A 7 19.60 35.64 -0.54
C GLN A 7 19.16 37.05 -0.09
N ARG A 8 17.86 37.35 -0.11
CA ARG A 8 17.33 38.65 0.35
C ARG A 8 17.14 38.75 1.86
N ALA A 9 17.07 37.63 2.57
CA ALA A 9 16.92 37.58 4.03
C ALA A 9 18.20 38.01 4.78
N VAL A 10 19.39 37.81 4.20
CA VAL A 10 20.66 37.98 4.91
C VAL A 10 21.07 39.46 5.12
N LYS A 11 20.43 40.42 4.44
CA LYS A 11 20.94 41.81 4.36
C LYS A 11 20.10 42.89 5.06
N LYS A 12 18.98 42.55 5.71
CA LYS A 12 18.15 43.52 6.46
C LYS A 12 17.63 42.90 7.77
N GLY A 13 18.33 43.21 8.86
CA GLY A 13 17.68 43.46 10.15
C GLY A 13 17.11 42.25 10.90
N ASN A 14 17.88 41.80 11.89
CA ASN A 14 17.56 40.89 13.01
C ASN A 14 16.26 41.18 13.81
N VAL A 15 15.42 42.12 13.38
CA VAL A 15 14.16 42.54 14.02
C VAL A 15 12.93 42.09 13.21
N ASP A 16 13.08 41.90 11.89
CA ASP A 16 11.99 41.42 11.03
C ASP A 16 11.84 39.90 11.10
N ASP A 17 12.94 39.16 11.27
CA ASP A 17 12.92 37.69 11.36
C ASP A 17 12.15 37.19 12.58
N ALA A 18 12.37 37.77 13.77
CA ALA A 18 11.63 37.43 14.98
C ALA A 18 10.13 37.74 14.85
N LYS A 19 9.76 38.88 14.25
CA LYS A 19 8.37 39.22 13.97
C LYS A 19 7.73 38.29 12.94
N THR A 20 8.47 37.82 11.95
CA THR A 20 7.98 36.81 11.01
C THR A 20 7.86 35.43 11.65
N GLU A 21 8.77 35.03 12.52
CA GLU A 21 8.65 33.79 13.28
C GLU A 21 7.44 33.79 14.21
N ASP A 22 7.17 34.91 14.88
CA ASP A 22 6.00 35.06 15.75
C ASP A 22 4.70 35.02 14.95
N LYS A 23 4.67 35.65 13.77
CA LYS A 23 3.54 35.53 12.82
C LYS A 23 3.34 34.09 12.35
N ILE A 24 4.42 33.38 12.01
CA ILE A 24 4.37 31.97 11.60
C ILE A 24 3.86 31.09 12.74
N LYS A 25 4.28 31.34 13.98
CA LYS A 25 3.79 30.62 15.18
C LYS A 25 2.31 30.89 15.43
N ALA A 26 1.85 32.14 15.28
CA ALA A 26 0.44 32.50 15.42
C ALA A 26 -0.43 31.77 14.38
N ILE A 27 -0.02 31.82 13.10
CA ILE A 27 -0.72 31.13 12.00
C ILE A 27 -0.76 29.61 12.22
N LYS A 28 0.35 29.00 12.66
CA LYS A 28 0.38 27.56 12.97
C LYS A 28 -0.54 27.18 14.13
N THR A 29 -0.63 28.04 15.14
CA THR A 29 -1.52 27.83 16.29
C THR A 29 -2.98 27.94 15.86
N GLU A 30 -3.32 28.96 15.07
CA GLU A 30 -4.67 29.16 14.53
C GLU A 30 -5.08 28.01 13.60
N LEU A 31 -4.16 27.54 12.74
CA LEU A 31 -4.38 26.38 11.88
C LEU A 31 -4.66 25.12 12.71
N LYS A 32 -3.87 24.84 13.75
CA LYS A 32 -4.10 23.70 14.66
C LYS A 32 -5.46 23.80 15.34
N TRP A 33 -5.82 24.98 15.85
CA TRP A 33 -7.12 25.21 16.49
C TRP A 33 -8.29 24.98 15.53
N LYS A 34 -8.24 25.56 14.32
CA LYS A 34 -9.29 25.34 13.31
C LYS A 34 -9.37 23.88 12.87
N THR A 35 -8.23 23.20 12.72
CA THR A 35 -8.22 21.77 12.37
C THR A 35 -8.85 20.93 13.49
N GLN A 36 -8.52 21.24 14.75
CA GLN A 36 -9.09 20.55 15.90
C GLN A 36 -10.59 20.82 16.05
N ASP A 37 -11.03 22.04 15.80
CA ASP A 37 -12.43 22.43 15.79
C ASP A 37 -13.21 21.68 14.70
N LEU A 38 -12.65 21.57 13.50
CA LEU A 38 -13.23 20.76 12.42
C LEU A 38 -13.30 19.27 12.81
N VAL A 39 -12.24 18.72 13.38
CA VAL A 39 -12.26 17.32 13.85
C VAL A 39 -13.30 17.13 14.95
N THR A 40 -13.43 18.07 15.88
CA THR A 40 -14.37 17.94 17.01
C THR A 40 -15.83 18.07 16.55
N ASN A 41 -16.13 19.05 15.68
CA ASN A 41 -17.49 19.33 15.22
C ASN A 41 -17.96 18.35 14.13
N PHE A 42 -17.04 17.78 13.35
CA PHE A 42 -17.37 16.90 12.23
C PHE A 42 -16.84 15.46 12.40
N ALA A 43 -16.36 15.07 13.59
CA ALA A 43 -16.03 13.67 13.87
C ALA A 43 -17.30 12.83 13.90
N LEU A 44 -17.41 11.91 12.95
CA LEU A 44 -18.45 10.89 12.92
C LEU A 44 -17.94 9.61 13.58
N ASN A 45 -18.53 9.24 14.71
CA ASN A 45 -18.31 7.94 15.34
C ASN A 45 -19.28 6.92 14.74
N ILE A 46 -18.80 6.14 13.77
CA ILE A 46 -19.58 5.07 13.15
C ILE A 46 -19.31 3.77 13.90
N LYS A 47 -20.32 3.28 14.63
CA LYS A 47 -20.30 1.91 15.15
C LYS A 47 -20.94 1.00 14.11
N THR A 48 -20.19 0.01 13.64
CA THR A 48 -20.70 -1.03 12.75
C THR A 48 -20.82 -2.33 13.53
N GLU A 49 -21.98 -2.96 13.44
CA GLU A 49 -22.25 -4.28 14.02
C GLU A 49 -22.81 -5.19 12.93
N LEU A 50 -22.42 -6.47 12.95
CA LEU A 50 -22.92 -7.45 12.00
C LEU A 50 -24.36 -7.83 12.39
N LEU A 51 -25.34 -7.36 11.63
CA LEU A 51 -26.76 -7.68 11.88
C LEU A 51 -27.11 -9.12 11.47
N SER A 52 -26.62 -9.56 10.31
CA SER A 52 -26.88 -10.91 9.80
C SER A 52 -25.84 -11.32 8.77
N ALA A 53 -25.68 -12.64 8.60
CA ALA A 53 -24.85 -13.24 7.56
C ALA A 53 -25.59 -14.41 6.92
N THR A 54 -25.53 -14.51 5.60
CA THR A 54 -26.13 -15.62 4.84
C THR A 54 -25.04 -16.32 4.04
N ARG A 55 -24.98 -17.65 4.17
CA ARG A 55 -24.08 -18.48 3.36
C ARG A 55 -24.82 -18.94 2.11
N ILE A 56 -24.30 -18.55 0.95
CA ILE A 56 -24.80 -19.00 -0.35
C ILE A 56 -23.80 -20.02 -0.91
N ALA A 57 -24.27 -21.23 -1.19
CA ALA A 57 -23.48 -22.28 -1.85
C ALA A 57 -24.00 -22.48 -3.27
N VAL A 58 -23.13 -22.34 -4.27
CA VAL A 58 -23.45 -22.53 -5.68
C VAL A 58 -22.38 -23.41 -6.34
N PRO A 59 -22.76 -24.28 -7.28
CA PRO A 59 -21.78 -24.97 -8.11
C PRO A 59 -21.02 -23.93 -8.95
N THR A 60 -19.70 -24.06 -9.06
CA THR A 60 -18.84 -23.15 -9.82
C THR A 60 -17.99 -23.91 -10.83
N TYR A 61 -17.62 -23.24 -11.91
CA TYR A 61 -16.63 -23.75 -12.85
C TYR A 61 -15.23 -23.39 -12.36
N VAL A 62 -14.35 -24.39 -12.32
CA VAL A 62 -12.93 -24.22 -12.00
C VAL A 62 -12.11 -24.45 -13.26
N PHE A 63 -11.45 -23.40 -13.73
CA PHE A 63 -10.53 -23.45 -14.86
C PHE A 63 -9.11 -23.64 -14.35
N LYS A 64 -8.35 -24.56 -14.92
CA LYS A 64 -6.92 -24.66 -14.65
C LYS A 64 -6.16 -23.79 -15.65
N ILE A 65 -5.60 -22.69 -15.19
CA ILE A 65 -4.72 -21.85 -16.02
C ILE A 65 -3.28 -22.32 -15.86
N SER A 66 -2.47 -22.19 -16.92
CA SER A 66 -1.03 -22.48 -16.86
C SER A 66 -0.24 -21.17 -16.80
N ILE A 67 0.45 -20.97 -15.69
CA ILE A 67 1.41 -19.87 -15.51
C ILE A 67 2.74 -20.36 -16.04
N LYS A 68 3.24 -19.72 -17.10
CA LYS A 68 4.51 -20.07 -17.74
C LYS A 68 5.50 -18.93 -17.61
N ARG A 69 6.68 -19.21 -17.08
CA ARG A 69 7.80 -18.26 -17.04
C ARG A 69 9.11 -19.01 -17.21
N ARG A 70 9.91 -18.62 -18.20
CA ARG A 70 11.16 -19.29 -18.58
C ARG A 70 10.94 -20.79 -18.81
N LYS A 71 11.59 -21.65 -18.01
CA LYS A 71 11.50 -23.12 -18.09
C LYS A 71 10.50 -23.72 -17.09
N SER A 72 9.85 -22.88 -16.28
CA SER A 72 8.93 -23.30 -15.24
C SER A 72 7.48 -23.13 -15.69
N VAL A 73 6.65 -24.12 -15.34
CA VAL A 73 5.20 -24.10 -15.56
C VAL A 73 4.50 -24.50 -14.26
N ARG A 74 3.46 -23.76 -13.90
CA ARG A 74 2.60 -24.07 -12.75
C ARG A 74 1.14 -23.96 -13.15
N GLU A 75 0.34 -24.97 -12.79
CA GLU A 75 -1.12 -24.87 -12.90
C GLU A 75 -1.68 -24.07 -11.72
N PHE A 76 -2.63 -23.19 -11.98
CA PHE A 76 -3.34 -22.42 -10.97
C PHE A 76 -4.85 -22.52 -11.19
N PRO A 77 -5.65 -22.79 -10.15
CA PRO A 77 -7.11 -22.86 -10.27
C PRO A 77 -7.71 -21.45 -10.31
N LEU A 78 -8.58 -21.22 -11.30
CA LEU A 78 -9.29 -19.97 -11.52
C LEU A 78 -10.78 -20.24 -11.47
N THR A 79 -11.47 -19.63 -10.51
CA THR A 79 -12.90 -19.86 -10.26
C THR A 79 -13.75 -18.85 -11.02
N TYR A 80 -14.90 -19.32 -11.51
CA TYR A 80 -15.93 -18.45 -12.06
C TYR A 80 -17.02 -18.18 -11.04
N ASN A 81 -17.14 -16.92 -10.64
CA ASN A 81 -18.15 -16.49 -9.71
C ASN A 81 -19.51 -16.42 -10.42
N GLN A 82 -20.39 -17.39 -10.14
CA GLN A 82 -21.71 -17.47 -10.76
C GLN A 82 -22.64 -16.30 -10.38
N ILE A 83 -22.48 -15.78 -9.16
CA ILE A 83 -23.32 -14.69 -8.65
C ILE A 83 -22.91 -13.38 -9.32
N LEU A 84 -21.60 -13.10 -9.37
CA LEU A 84 -21.04 -11.89 -9.99
C LEU A 84 -20.86 -12.01 -11.51
N ARG A 85 -21.11 -13.19 -12.07
CA ARG A 85 -20.95 -13.54 -13.50
C ARG A 85 -19.59 -13.12 -14.07
N ARG A 86 -18.53 -13.36 -13.31
CA ARG A 86 -17.16 -13.01 -13.69
C ARG A 86 -16.17 -13.99 -13.11
N ILE A 87 -15.01 -14.06 -13.74
CA ILE A 87 -13.85 -14.77 -13.20
C ILE A 87 -13.36 -14.04 -11.94
N ASP A 88 -13.06 -14.79 -10.88
CA ASP A 88 -12.49 -14.24 -9.67
C ASP A 88 -11.10 -13.64 -9.94
N ALA A 89 -10.82 -12.51 -9.29
CA ALA A 89 -9.53 -11.87 -9.43
C ALA A 89 -8.43 -12.76 -8.83
N LEU A 90 -7.27 -12.80 -9.49
CA LEU A 90 -6.14 -13.60 -9.00
C LEU A 90 -5.72 -13.07 -7.62
N PRO A 91 -5.67 -13.92 -6.58
CA PRO A 91 -5.26 -13.49 -5.25
C PRO A 91 -3.75 -13.34 -5.19
N CYS A 92 -3.28 -12.41 -4.36
CA CYS A 92 -1.89 -12.45 -3.90
C CYS A 92 -1.71 -13.68 -2.99
N GLU A 93 -0.74 -14.55 -3.29
CA GLU A 93 -0.48 -15.77 -2.51
C GLU A 93 0.19 -15.49 -1.14
N HIS A 94 0.43 -14.22 -0.81
CA HIS A 94 0.91 -13.81 0.52
C HIS A 94 -0.17 -13.08 1.34
N CYS A 95 -0.74 -11.98 0.82
CA CYS A 95 -1.71 -11.16 1.55
C CYS A 95 -3.18 -11.44 1.19
N PHE A 96 -3.45 -12.32 0.23
CA PHE A 96 -4.78 -12.67 -0.30
C PHE A 96 -5.59 -11.51 -0.90
N LEU A 97 -5.05 -10.29 -0.90
CA LEU A 97 -5.68 -9.14 -1.53
C LEU A 97 -5.45 -9.17 -3.04
N PRO A 98 -6.50 -9.26 -3.87
CA PRO A 98 -6.37 -9.26 -5.32
C PRO A 98 -6.18 -7.82 -5.83
N GLU A 99 -4.93 -7.35 -5.83
CA GLU A 99 -4.57 -6.01 -6.27
C GLU A 99 -3.73 -6.07 -7.56
N ARG A 100 -4.16 -5.32 -8.59
CA ARG A 100 -3.42 -5.19 -9.86
C ARG A 100 -2.39 -4.06 -9.75
N PRO A 101 -1.23 -4.14 -10.44
CA PRO A 101 -0.76 -5.24 -11.29
C PRO A 101 -0.25 -6.44 -10.49
N TYR A 102 -0.33 -7.63 -11.11
CA TYR A 102 0.20 -8.87 -10.56
C TYR A 102 1.64 -9.11 -11.01
N PHE A 103 2.47 -9.62 -10.10
CA PHE A 103 3.82 -10.09 -10.36
C PHE A 103 3.86 -11.61 -10.16
N VAL A 104 4.66 -12.30 -10.96
CA VAL A 104 4.88 -13.74 -10.85
C VAL A 104 6.34 -13.97 -10.47
N CYS A 105 6.62 -14.63 -9.34
CA CYS A 105 8.01 -14.88 -8.93
C CYS A 105 8.74 -15.87 -9.86
N ASP A 106 10.06 -15.80 -9.95
CA ASP A 106 10.85 -16.71 -10.81
C ASP A 106 10.96 -18.12 -10.23
N ASP A 107 11.01 -18.24 -8.91
CA ASP A 107 11.36 -19.50 -8.23
C ASP A 107 10.22 -20.53 -8.29
N ARG A 108 9.01 -20.15 -7.85
CA ARG A 108 7.85 -21.04 -7.72
C ARG A 108 6.61 -20.56 -8.45
N LEU A 109 6.72 -19.49 -9.24
CA LEU A 109 5.60 -18.89 -9.98
C LEU A 109 4.42 -18.50 -9.07
N HIS A 110 4.71 -17.96 -7.89
CA HIS A 110 3.68 -17.37 -7.03
C HIS A 110 3.16 -16.08 -7.63
N ILE A 111 1.85 -15.90 -7.61
CA ILE A 111 1.17 -14.66 -7.96
C ILE A 111 1.20 -13.75 -6.73
N VAL A 112 1.82 -12.58 -6.84
CA VAL A 112 1.91 -11.60 -5.75
C VAL A 112 1.55 -10.20 -6.23
N CYS A 113 0.98 -9.38 -5.34
CA CYS A 113 0.73 -7.97 -5.62
C CYS A 113 2.03 -7.15 -5.53
N LYS A 114 1.98 -5.89 -5.98
CA LYS A 114 3.10 -4.93 -5.88
C LYS A 114 3.67 -4.83 -4.47
N HIS A 115 2.81 -4.84 -3.45
CA HIS A 115 3.21 -4.72 -2.05
C HIS A 115 3.95 -5.95 -1.51
N CYS A 116 3.66 -7.16 -2.04
CA CYS A 116 4.31 -8.40 -1.61
C CYS A 116 5.50 -8.81 -2.49
N TYR A 117 5.84 -7.99 -3.49
CA TYR A 117 7.04 -8.11 -4.30
C TYR A 117 8.06 -7.06 -3.87
N PHE A 118 8.70 -7.31 -2.73
CA PHE A 118 9.57 -6.35 -2.05
C PHE A 118 10.91 -6.19 -2.72
N GLU A 119 11.43 -4.96 -2.72
CA GLU A 119 12.82 -4.66 -2.94
C GLU A 119 13.55 -4.58 -1.60
N CYS A 120 14.60 -5.39 -1.42
CA CYS A 120 15.37 -5.36 -0.17
C CYS A 120 16.17 -4.06 -0.04
N THR A 121 16.04 -3.34 1.08
CA THR A 121 16.79 -2.09 1.33
C THR A 121 18.31 -2.28 1.42
N LYS A 122 18.79 -3.48 1.82
CA LYS A 122 20.24 -3.77 1.91
C LYS A 122 20.86 -4.21 0.59
N CYS A 123 20.19 -5.11 -0.14
CA CYS A 123 20.78 -5.71 -1.35
C CYS A 123 20.12 -5.28 -2.67
N GLN A 124 19.09 -4.43 -2.60
CA GLN A 124 18.33 -3.88 -3.73
C GLN A 124 17.78 -4.94 -4.69
N ARG A 125 17.63 -6.18 -4.22
CA ARG A 125 17.03 -7.26 -5.00
C ARG A 125 15.56 -7.39 -4.68
N HIS A 126 14.77 -7.59 -5.72
CA HIS A 126 13.38 -7.97 -5.56
C HIS A 126 13.26 -9.42 -5.12
N TYR A 127 12.35 -9.69 -4.20
CA TYR A 127 11.99 -11.03 -3.76
C TYR A 127 10.49 -11.13 -3.46
N CYS A 128 9.99 -12.36 -3.47
CA CYS A 128 8.59 -12.68 -3.24
C CYS A 128 8.36 -13.09 -1.78
N SER A 129 7.47 -12.39 -1.06
CA SER A 129 7.14 -12.73 0.34
C SER A 129 6.42 -14.07 0.50
N ALA A 130 5.82 -14.61 -0.57
CA ALA A 130 5.26 -15.96 -0.53
C ALA A 130 6.36 -17.04 -0.60
N CYS A 131 7.49 -16.78 -1.27
CA CYS A 131 8.65 -17.68 -1.24
C CYS A 131 9.45 -17.55 0.05
N TYR A 132 9.65 -16.33 0.51
CA TYR A 132 10.51 -16.00 1.64
C TYR A 132 9.76 -15.09 2.62
N PRO A 133 8.91 -15.66 3.49
CA PRO A 133 8.11 -14.88 4.45
C PRO A 133 8.97 -14.23 5.53
N ASP A 134 10.09 -14.86 5.90
CA ASP A 134 10.93 -14.42 7.04
C ASP A 134 11.92 -13.29 6.70
N GLY A 135 12.05 -12.92 5.42
CA GLY A 135 12.96 -11.85 4.98
C GLY A 135 13.69 -12.13 3.67
N CYS A 136 14.64 -11.26 3.34
CA CYS A 136 15.35 -11.35 2.06
C CYS A 136 16.27 -12.59 2.02
N PRO A 137 16.18 -13.45 0.97
CA PRO A 137 16.99 -14.67 0.88
C PRO A 137 18.49 -14.41 0.76
N LYS A 138 18.90 -13.21 0.33
CA LYS A 138 20.31 -12.92 0.03
C LYS A 138 21.10 -12.34 1.21
N CYS A 139 20.45 -11.51 2.02
CA CYS A 139 21.11 -10.78 3.12
C CYS A 139 20.50 -11.08 4.49
N GLY A 140 19.43 -11.87 4.58
CA GLY A 140 18.79 -12.25 5.83
C GLY A 140 18.17 -11.08 6.61
N SER A 141 18.00 -9.91 5.98
CA SER A 141 17.27 -8.81 6.61
C SER A 141 15.80 -9.22 6.77
N LYS A 142 15.33 -9.26 8.01
CA LYS A 142 13.90 -9.39 8.30
C LYS A 142 13.17 -8.16 7.73
N LEU A 143 11.96 -8.41 7.22
CA LEU A 143 11.01 -7.41 6.75
C LEU A 143 10.67 -6.41 7.86
#